data_AF-A0A9W8XSL7-F1
#
_entry.id   AF-A0A9W8XSL7-F1
#
_cell.length_a   1.000
_cell.length_b   1.000
_cell.length_c   1.000
_cell.angle_alpha   90.00
_cell.angle_beta   90.00
_cell.angle_gamma   90.00
#
_symmetry.space_group_name_H-M   'P 1'
#
loop_
_entity.id
_entity.type
_entity.pdbx_description
1 polymer ?
#
loop_
_entity_poly.entity_id
_entity_poly.type
_entity_poly.pdbx_seq_one_letter_code
_entity_poly.pdbx_strand_id
1 'polypeptide(L)'
;MDFRHSSVVAAGTYRDDGLANAIPLRIHKDPYKEIAGSLRAQKDWDSTVSTVQNYQGGLGHPYSFIRVTIPECIPERLEIISYANEYAFLYDDEMENLDLKNFKEGRDDMLHVFRDDALNEKVSDKVRPEKKLQAQILADMMAIDRPRAITTMKAWAKFVELASRTRSEPFETLDEYLPSRAIDAGEL
;
A
#
# COMPACT_ATOMS: atom_id res chain seq x y z
N MET A 1 -22.50 -12.76 -7.20
CA MET A 1 -21.80 -11.49 -7.40
C MET A 1 -21.57 -11.31 -8.89
N ASP A 2 -21.87 -10.13 -9.41
CA ASP A 2 -21.60 -9.81 -10.82
C ASP A 2 -20.20 -9.21 -10.95
N PHE A 3 -19.29 -9.95 -11.57
CA PHE A 3 -17.92 -9.51 -11.85
C PHE A 3 -17.89 -8.71 -13.14
N ARG A 4 -17.52 -7.43 -13.06
CA ARG A 4 -17.60 -6.48 -14.19
C ARG A 4 -16.23 -6.09 -14.70
N HIS A 5 -15.24 -6.00 -13.81
CA HIS A 5 -13.94 -5.43 -14.11
C HIS A 5 -12.83 -6.46 -14.30
N SER A 6 -13.09 -7.74 -14.02
CA SER A 6 -12.13 -8.84 -14.18
C SER A 6 -12.60 -9.98 -15.08
N SER A 7 -11.64 -10.81 -15.48
CA SER A 7 -11.86 -12.13 -16.09
C SER A 7 -11.19 -13.21 -15.25
N VAL A 8 -11.77 -14.42 -15.26
CA VAL A 8 -11.12 -15.60 -14.67
C VAL A 8 -9.94 -15.99 -15.55
N VAL A 9 -8.79 -16.23 -14.93
CA VAL A 9 -7.59 -16.76 -15.59
C VAL A 9 -7.77 -18.26 -15.80
N ALA A 10 -7.41 -18.76 -16.98
CA ALA A 10 -7.60 -20.17 -17.31
C ALA A 10 -6.77 -21.08 -16.37
N ALA A 11 -7.43 -22.04 -15.73
CA ALA A 11 -6.75 -23.06 -14.93
C ALA A 11 -5.69 -23.78 -15.80
N GLY A 12 -4.49 -23.99 -15.25
CA GLY A 12 -3.34 -24.55 -15.97
C GLY A 12 -2.40 -23.52 -16.62
N THR A 13 -2.76 -22.22 -16.62
CA THR A 13 -1.85 -21.13 -17.03
C THR A 13 -1.09 -20.50 -15.86
N TYR A 14 -1.38 -20.95 -14.65
CA TYR A 14 -0.69 -20.57 -13.42
C TYR A 14 -0.56 -21.80 -12.52
N ARG A 15 0.37 -21.72 -11.56
CA ARG A 15 0.52 -22.69 -10.48
C ARG A 15 -0.10 -22.13 -9.22
N ASP A 16 -0.92 -22.92 -8.53
CA ASP A 16 -1.42 -22.60 -7.20
C ASP A 16 -0.77 -23.45 -6.10
N ASP A 17 -0.01 -24.48 -6.49
CA ASP A 17 0.68 -25.43 -5.61
C ASP A 17 -0.22 -26.00 -4.49
N GLY A 18 -1.54 -26.08 -4.73
CA GLY A 18 -2.53 -26.51 -3.74
C GLY A 18 -2.86 -25.49 -2.64
N LEU A 19 -2.35 -24.26 -2.73
CA LEU A 19 -2.53 -23.19 -1.74
C LEU A 19 -3.75 -22.30 -2.00
N ALA A 20 -4.35 -22.36 -3.20
CA ALA A 20 -5.48 -21.51 -3.57
C ALA A 20 -6.84 -22.00 -3.05
N ASN A 21 -6.94 -23.19 -2.43
CA ASN A 21 -8.19 -23.73 -1.88
C ASN A 21 -9.39 -23.66 -2.86
N ALA A 22 -9.17 -24.00 -4.12
CA ALA A 22 -10.14 -23.93 -5.22
C ALA A 22 -10.72 -22.52 -5.51
N ILE A 23 -10.10 -21.46 -5.01
CA ILE A 23 -10.45 -20.08 -5.34
C ILE A 23 -9.90 -19.76 -6.75
N PRO A 24 -10.74 -19.37 -7.71
CA PRO A 24 -10.27 -19.07 -9.06
C PRO A 24 -9.47 -17.77 -9.08
N LEU A 25 -8.33 -17.77 -9.77
CA LEU A 25 -7.57 -16.55 -10.03
C LEU A 25 -8.36 -15.66 -11.00
N ARG A 26 -8.58 -14.41 -10.60
CA ARG A 26 -9.14 -13.37 -11.46
C ARG A 26 -8.08 -12.30 -11.71
N ILE A 27 -8.14 -11.69 -12.88
CA ILE A 27 -7.27 -10.57 -13.24
C ILE A 27 -8.11 -9.41 -13.76
N HIS A 28 -7.81 -8.20 -13.29
CA HIS A 28 -8.46 -6.99 -13.77
C HIS A 28 -8.20 -6.79 -15.28
N LYS A 29 -9.23 -6.36 -16.00
CA LYS A 29 -9.25 -6.25 -17.48
C LYS A 29 -8.34 -5.13 -18.02
N ASP A 30 -8.18 -4.05 -17.26
CA ASP A 30 -7.22 -2.97 -17.59
C ASP A 30 -5.81 -3.44 -17.23
N PRO A 31 -4.88 -3.53 -18.21
CA PRO A 31 -3.51 -3.97 -17.97
C PRO A 31 -2.54 -2.83 -17.70
N TYR A 32 -2.97 -1.57 -17.79
CA TYR A 32 -2.08 -0.42 -17.85
C TYR A 32 -2.11 0.42 -16.58
N LYS A 33 -3.27 0.58 -15.94
CA LYS A 33 -3.40 1.51 -14.79
C LYS A 33 -2.57 1.12 -13.58
N GLU A 34 -2.43 -0.17 -13.28
CA GLU A 34 -1.51 -0.59 -12.21
C GLU A 34 -0.07 -0.23 -12.55
N ILE A 35 0.36 -0.51 -13.79
CA ILE A 35 1.71 -0.20 -14.27
C ILE A 35 1.98 1.30 -14.16
N ALA A 36 1.02 2.13 -14.62
CA ALA A 36 1.12 3.58 -14.55
C ALA A 36 1.23 4.07 -13.10
N GLY A 37 0.37 3.59 -12.20
CA GLY A 37 0.38 3.96 -10.78
C GLY A 37 1.68 3.59 -10.09
N SER A 38 2.12 2.34 -10.24
CA SER A 38 3.37 1.84 -9.65
C SER A 38 4.61 2.59 -10.18
N LEU A 39 4.74 2.77 -11.49
CA LEU A 39 5.91 3.48 -12.05
C LEU A 39 5.93 4.96 -11.64
N ARG A 40 4.75 5.60 -11.53
CA ARG A 40 4.66 6.96 -11.01
C ARG A 40 5.11 7.02 -9.55
N ALA A 41 4.68 6.08 -8.70
CA ALA A 41 5.12 6.01 -7.29
C ALA A 41 6.64 5.82 -7.17
N GLN A 42 7.22 4.90 -7.94
CA GLN A 42 8.67 4.68 -7.97
C GLN A 42 9.43 5.94 -8.40
N LYS A 43 8.94 6.66 -9.42
CA LYS A 43 9.55 7.91 -9.88
C LYS A 43 9.45 9.03 -8.84
N ASP A 44 8.29 9.18 -8.23
CA ASP A 44 8.07 10.21 -7.20
C ASP A 44 8.95 9.93 -5.98
N TRP A 45 9.09 8.66 -5.58
CA TRP A 45 10.01 8.22 -4.53
C TRP A 45 11.47 8.50 -4.89
N ASP A 46 11.93 8.12 -6.08
CA ASP A 46 13.30 8.37 -6.57
C ASP A 46 13.68 9.85 -6.50
N SER A 47 12.74 10.73 -6.88
CA SER A 47 12.97 12.17 -6.91
C SER A 47 12.87 12.86 -5.54
N THR A 48 12.21 12.23 -4.57
CA THR A 48 11.81 12.90 -3.32
C THR A 48 12.46 12.28 -2.09
N VAL A 49 12.62 10.96 -2.05
CA VAL A 49 13.01 10.20 -0.85
C VAL A 49 14.40 9.59 -1.01
N SER A 50 14.56 8.61 -1.90
CA SER A 50 15.81 7.87 -2.10
C SER A 50 15.84 7.20 -3.47
N THR A 51 17.03 6.94 -4.01
CA THR A 51 17.19 6.39 -5.37
C THR A 51 16.51 5.03 -5.52
N VAL A 52 15.70 4.86 -6.57
CA VAL A 52 15.00 3.61 -6.89
C VAL A 52 15.59 3.00 -8.16
N GLN A 53 16.09 1.76 -8.08
CA GLN A 53 16.64 1.04 -9.25
C GLN A 53 16.03 -0.35 -9.38
N ASN A 54 15.43 -0.64 -10.53
CA ASN A 54 14.86 -1.95 -10.88
C ASN A 54 13.93 -2.52 -9.79
N TYR A 55 13.11 -1.67 -9.18
CA TYR A 55 12.25 -2.07 -8.09
C TYR A 55 11.16 -3.05 -8.54
N GLN A 56 11.00 -4.15 -7.80
CA GLN A 56 10.10 -5.26 -8.09
C GLN A 56 9.02 -5.38 -7.00
N GLY A 57 8.31 -4.28 -6.74
CA GLY A 57 7.20 -4.24 -5.78
C GLY A 57 5.93 -4.89 -6.35
N GLY A 58 4.96 -4.06 -6.78
CA GLY A 58 3.68 -4.54 -7.31
C GLY A 58 3.73 -5.00 -8.77
N LEU A 59 4.77 -4.61 -9.52
CA LEU A 59 4.91 -4.93 -10.94
C LEU A 59 5.34 -6.38 -11.18
N GLY A 60 4.64 -7.08 -12.07
CA GLY A 60 4.96 -8.46 -12.44
C GLY A 60 4.37 -8.85 -13.80
N HIS A 61 5.04 -9.79 -14.48
CA HIS A 61 4.54 -10.40 -15.71
C HIS A 61 4.34 -11.91 -15.52
N PRO A 62 3.15 -12.47 -15.87
CA PRO A 62 1.96 -11.80 -16.39
C PRO A 62 1.03 -11.20 -15.32
N TYR A 63 1.35 -11.40 -14.03
CA TYR A 63 0.49 -11.06 -12.90
C TYR A 63 1.12 -9.94 -12.06
N SER A 64 0.57 -8.73 -12.16
CA SER A 64 0.88 -7.62 -11.24
C SER A 64 -0.07 -7.67 -10.04
N PHE A 65 0.41 -7.23 -8.88
CA PHE A 65 -0.18 -7.50 -7.57
C PHE A 65 -1.64 -7.06 -7.46
N ILE A 66 -1.93 -5.78 -7.62
CA ILE A 66 -3.28 -5.22 -7.45
C ILE A 66 -4.26 -5.80 -8.46
N ARG A 67 -3.84 -6.02 -9.72
CA ARG A 67 -4.70 -6.59 -10.75
C ARG A 67 -5.18 -8.00 -10.41
N VAL A 68 -4.44 -8.77 -9.61
CA VAL A 68 -4.85 -10.13 -9.21
C VAL A 68 -5.39 -10.23 -7.78
N THR A 69 -5.03 -9.32 -6.87
CA THR A 69 -5.52 -9.30 -5.49
C THR A 69 -6.82 -8.49 -5.34
N ILE A 70 -7.00 -7.43 -6.12
CA ILE A 70 -8.21 -6.60 -6.15
C ILE A 70 -8.76 -6.52 -7.59
N PRO A 71 -9.11 -7.67 -8.21
CA PRO A 71 -9.41 -7.74 -9.64
C PRO A 71 -10.71 -6.99 -10.02
N GLU A 72 -11.60 -6.74 -9.06
CA GLU A 72 -12.81 -5.92 -9.25
C GLU A 72 -12.65 -4.47 -8.79
N CYS A 73 -11.40 -3.97 -8.70
CA CYS A 73 -11.16 -2.56 -8.47
C CYS A 73 -11.91 -1.71 -9.52
N ILE A 74 -12.50 -0.61 -9.07
CA ILE A 74 -13.17 0.34 -9.97
C ILE A 74 -12.08 0.94 -10.89
N PRO A 75 -12.25 0.93 -12.22
CA PRO A 75 -11.18 1.34 -13.15
C PRO A 75 -10.62 2.73 -12.89
N GLU A 76 -11.46 3.69 -12.48
CA GLU A 76 -11.07 5.07 -12.17
C GLU A 76 -10.24 5.18 -10.88
N ARG A 77 -10.22 4.13 -10.05
CA ARG A 77 -9.47 4.05 -8.79
C ARG A 77 -8.21 3.20 -8.90
N LEU A 78 -8.12 2.36 -9.93
CA LEU A 78 -7.05 1.37 -10.05
C LEU A 78 -5.66 2.00 -10.00
N GLU A 79 -5.45 3.13 -10.70
CA GLU A 79 -4.14 3.78 -10.75
C GLU A 79 -3.70 4.32 -9.37
N ILE A 80 -4.58 5.03 -8.64
CA ILE A 80 -4.21 5.57 -7.32
C ILE A 80 -4.05 4.48 -6.27
N ILE A 81 -4.80 3.37 -6.37
CA ILE A 81 -4.63 2.21 -5.48
C ILE A 81 -3.28 1.54 -5.75
N SER A 82 -2.89 1.38 -7.01
CA SER A 82 -1.58 0.82 -7.36
C SER A 82 -0.43 1.75 -6.95
N TYR A 83 -0.58 3.06 -7.11
CA TYR A 83 0.37 4.04 -6.59
C TYR A 83 0.54 3.89 -5.08
N ALA A 84 -0.56 3.86 -4.34
CA ALA A 84 -0.53 3.76 -2.88
C ALA A 84 0.10 2.44 -2.41
N ASN A 85 -0.18 1.33 -3.10
CA ASN A 85 0.41 0.03 -2.81
C ASN A 85 1.93 0.00 -3.08
N GLU A 86 2.37 0.57 -4.21
CA GLU A 86 3.80 0.64 -4.52
C GLU A 86 4.56 1.53 -3.53
N TYR A 87 3.95 2.66 -3.12
CA TYR A 87 4.46 3.48 -2.02
C TYR A 87 4.57 2.68 -0.71
N ALA A 88 3.58 1.83 -0.41
CA ALA A 88 3.61 0.99 0.79
C ALA A 88 4.76 -0.01 0.77
N PHE A 89 5.03 -0.66 -0.37
CA PHE A 89 6.19 -1.55 -0.52
C PHE A 89 7.52 -0.81 -0.33
N LEU A 90 7.69 0.35 -1.00
CA LEU A 90 8.90 1.17 -0.85
C LEU A 90 9.11 1.65 0.59
N TYR A 91 8.01 2.05 1.25
CA TYR A 91 8.04 2.48 2.64
C TYR A 91 8.40 1.34 3.59
N ASP A 92 7.85 0.13 3.37
CA ASP A 92 8.16 -1.06 4.17
C ASP A 92 9.66 -1.37 4.10
N ASP A 93 10.22 -1.47 2.89
CA ASP A 93 11.65 -1.73 2.68
C ASP A 93 12.54 -0.68 3.37
N GLU A 94 12.18 0.61 3.26
CA GLU A 94 12.93 1.68 3.91
C GLU A 94 12.83 1.63 5.44
N MET A 95 11.66 1.24 5.98
CA MET A 95 11.47 1.06 7.42
C MET A 95 12.20 -0.17 7.95
N GLU A 96 12.32 -1.26 7.19
CA GLU A 96 13.14 -2.40 7.59
C GLU A 96 14.62 -2.04 7.69
N ASN A 97 15.09 -1.16 6.79
CA ASN A 97 16.48 -0.68 6.78
C ASN A 97 16.78 0.33 7.91
N LEU A 98 15.78 1.08 8.37
CA LEU A 98 15.90 1.99 9.49
C LEU A 98 15.72 1.23 10.81
N ASP A 99 16.82 0.88 11.47
CA ASP A 99 16.91 0.16 12.75
C ASP A 99 15.74 0.55 13.71
N LEU A 100 14.66 -0.24 13.68
CA LEU A 100 13.33 0.08 14.21
C LEU A 100 13.31 0.28 15.74
N LYS A 101 14.42 -0.03 16.43
CA LYS A 101 14.59 0.13 17.88
C LYS A 101 14.31 1.53 18.39
N ASN A 102 14.35 2.56 17.54
CA ASN A 102 14.14 3.96 17.93
C ASN A 102 12.89 4.61 17.30
N PHE A 103 12.06 3.88 16.55
CA PHE A 103 10.94 4.49 15.82
C PHE A 103 9.73 4.70 16.75
N LYS A 104 9.43 5.96 17.11
CA LYS A 104 8.34 6.37 18.02
C LYS A 104 7.22 7.17 17.33
N GLU A 105 7.11 7.11 16.01
CA GLU A 105 6.06 7.85 15.28
C GLU A 105 4.89 6.93 14.94
N GLY A 106 3.65 7.41 15.07
CA GLY A 106 2.51 6.58 14.65
C GLY A 106 1.13 7.24 14.66
N ARG A 107 0.83 8.13 15.60
CA ARG A 107 -0.55 8.64 15.76
C ARG A 107 -0.70 10.14 15.56
N ASP A 108 0.07 10.96 16.26
CA ASP A 108 -0.12 12.42 16.26
C ASP A 108 0.29 13.06 14.93
N ASP A 109 1.36 12.57 14.28
CA ASP A 109 1.86 13.14 13.02
C ASP A 109 1.00 12.79 11.82
N MET A 110 0.45 11.57 11.75
CA MET A 110 -0.47 11.21 10.66
C MET A 110 -1.78 11.99 10.82
N LEU A 111 -2.31 12.11 12.05
CA LEU A 111 -3.46 12.97 12.36
C LEU A 111 -3.21 14.46 12.03
N HIS A 112 -1.95 14.93 12.11
CA HIS A 112 -1.58 16.28 11.74
C HIS A 112 -1.82 16.59 10.26
N VAL A 113 -1.62 15.60 9.37
CA VAL A 113 -1.92 15.72 7.92
C VAL A 113 -3.44 15.90 7.67
N PHE A 114 -4.31 15.50 8.60
CA PHE A 114 -5.77 15.63 8.49
C PHE A 114 -6.34 16.93 9.05
N ARG A 115 -5.56 17.76 9.72
CA ARG A 115 -6.07 19.08 10.14
C ARG A 115 -6.25 19.92 8.88
N ASP A 116 -7.40 20.58 8.74
CA ASP A 116 -7.79 21.36 7.54
C ASP A 116 -6.75 22.41 7.10
N ASP A 117 -5.84 22.79 8.01
CA ASP A 117 -4.71 23.69 7.75
C ASP A 117 -3.51 22.99 7.07
N ALA A 118 -3.30 21.67 7.25
CA ALA A 118 -2.13 20.96 6.71
C ALA A 118 -2.20 20.70 5.19
N LEU A 119 -3.40 20.74 4.60
CA LEU A 119 -3.61 20.71 3.15
C LEU A 119 -3.52 22.11 2.51
N ASN A 120 -3.52 23.18 3.32
CA ASN A 120 -3.47 24.58 2.89
C ASN A 120 -2.15 25.30 3.24
N GLU A 121 -1.47 24.85 4.30
CA GLU A 121 -0.17 25.39 4.69
C GLU A 121 0.92 24.74 3.85
N LYS A 122 1.75 25.59 3.25
CA LYS A 122 3.01 25.20 2.60
C LYS A 122 3.69 24.15 3.48
N VAL A 123 3.72 22.91 3.00
CA VAL A 123 4.42 21.79 3.65
C VAL A 123 5.79 22.29 4.06
N SER A 124 6.00 22.51 5.36
CA SER A 124 7.25 23.13 5.82
C SER A 124 8.42 22.22 5.43
N ASP A 125 9.60 22.80 5.17
CA ASP A 125 10.81 22.04 4.80
C ASP A 125 11.27 21.03 5.88
N LYS A 126 10.61 21.01 7.04
CA LYS A 126 10.85 20.05 8.14
C LYS A 126 10.06 18.76 8.01
N VAL A 127 9.11 18.64 7.07
CA VAL A 127 8.33 17.41 6.88
C VAL A 127 9.17 16.38 6.13
N ARG A 128 9.28 15.18 6.68
CA ARG A 128 10.04 14.06 6.06
C ARG A 128 9.56 13.82 4.62
N PRO A 129 10.45 13.57 3.64
CA PRO A 129 10.08 13.58 2.23
C PRO A 129 8.98 12.57 1.85
N GLU A 130 8.99 11.38 2.44
CA GLU A 130 7.98 10.34 2.22
C GLU A 130 6.57 10.77 2.67
N LYS A 131 6.48 11.63 3.69
CA LYS A 131 5.20 12.18 4.16
C LYS A 131 4.58 13.15 3.16
N LYS A 132 5.40 13.79 2.32
CA LYS A 132 4.87 14.64 1.23
C LYS A 132 4.13 13.79 0.20
N LEU A 133 4.67 12.62 -0.13
CA LEU A 133 4.01 11.66 -1.02
C LEU A 133 2.74 11.10 -0.39
N GLN A 134 2.77 10.78 0.92
CA GLN A 134 1.58 10.34 1.64
C GLN A 134 0.44 11.37 1.61
N ALA A 135 0.75 12.66 1.77
CA ALA A 135 -0.23 13.74 1.67
C ALA A 135 -0.80 13.86 0.24
N GLN A 136 0.04 13.67 -0.79
CA GLN A 136 -0.43 13.65 -2.18
C GLN A 136 -1.38 12.48 -2.45
N ILE A 137 -1.07 11.28 -1.96
CA ILE A 137 -1.95 10.10 -2.08
C ILE A 137 -3.33 10.41 -1.49
N LEU A 138 -3.35 11.03 -0.30
CA LEU A 138 -4.59 11.45 0.34
C LEU A 138 -5.37 12.48 -0.50
N ALA A 139 -4.70 13.50 -1.01
CA ALA A 139 -5.34 14.51 -1.85
C ALA A 139 -5.98 13.88 -3.10
N ASP A 140 -5.26 12.99 -3.78
CA ASP A 140 -5.75 12.28 -4.97
C ASP A 140 -6.96 11.40 -4.63
N MET A 141 -6.92 10.64 -3.52
CA MET A 141 -8.05 9.83 -3.08
C MET A 141 -9.27 10.67 -2.68
N MET A 142 -9.06 11.82 -2.02
CA MET A 142 -10.13 12.72 -1.59
C MET A 142 -10.85 13.37 -2.77
N ALA A 143 -10.12 13.67 -3.84
CA ALA A 143 -10.68 14.19 -5.08
C ALA A 143 -11.59 13.17 -5.79
N ILE A 144 -11.34 11.87 -5.58
CA ILE A 144 -12.14 10.78 -6.17
C ILE A 144 -13.34 10.40 -5.28
N ASP A 145 -13.10 10.12 -4.00
CA ASP A 145 -14.14 9.69 -3.05
C ASP A 145 -13.75 10.02 -1.62
N ARG A 146 -14.09 11.24 -1.18
CA ARG A 146 -13.78 11.76 0.16
C ARG A 146 -14.19 10.83 1.31
N PRO A 147 -15.42 10.30 1.40
CA PRO A 147 -15.80 9.39 2.48
C PRO A 147 -14.92 8.13 2.57
N ARG A 148 -14.62 7.46 1.43
CA ARG A 148 -13.72 6.30 1.45
C ARG A 148 -12.28 6.69 1.76
N ALA A 149 -11.78 7.79 1.19
CA ALA A 149 -10.43 8.27 1.47
C ALA A 149 -10.20 8.51 2.97
N ILE A 150 -11.15 9.17 3.66
CA ILE A 150 -11.09 9.37 5.12
C ILE A 150 -11.07 8.02 5.87
N THR A 151 -11.83 7.04 5.40
CA THR A 151 -11.90 5.71 6.03
C THR A 151 -10.57 4.97 5.87
N THR A 152 -10.06 4.90 4.63
CA THR A 152 -8.77 4.28 4.29
C THR A 152 -7.63 4.89 5.10
N MET A 153 -7.61 6.21 5.26
CA MET A 153 -6.55 6.83 6.03
C MET A 153 -6.62 6.59 7.52
N LYS A 154 -7.81 6.52 8.11
CA LYS A 154 -7.96 6.14 9.52
C LYS A 154 -7.46 4.72 9.76
N ALA A 155 -7.72 3.82 8.82
CA ALA A 155 -7.18 2.47 8.82
C ALA A 155 -5.66 2.48 8.73
N TRP A 156 -5.08 3.20 7.77
CA TRP A 156 -3.64 3.31 7.60
C TRP A 156 -2.93 3.91 8.82
N ALA A 157 -3.51 4.93 9.45
CA ALA A 157 -3.01 5.50 10.70
C ALA A 157 -2.95 4.47 11.82
N LYS A 158 -4.03 3.70 11.97
CA LYS A 158 -4.12 2.63 12.96
C LYS A 158 -3.12 1.51 12.66
N PHE A 159 -2.93 1.15 11.39
CA PHE A 159 -1.92 0.17 10.97
C PHE A 159 -0.51 0.60 11.40
N VAL A 160 -0.08 1.82 11.05
CA VAL A 160 1.27 2.29 11.38
C VAL A 160 1.51 2.30 12.90
N GLU A 161 0.52 2.71 13.70
CA GLU A 161 0.61 2.68 15.16
C GLU A 161 0.81 1.27 15.71
N LEU A 162 0.13 0.28 15.15
CA LEU A 162 0.18 -1.10 15.64
C LEU A 162 1.42 -1.82 15.11
N ALA A 163 1.77 -1.65 13.84
CA ALA A 163 2.94 -2.26 13.20
C ALA A 163 4.26 -1.79 13.85
N SER A 164 4.33 -0.55 14.35
CA SER A 164 5.54 -0.09 15.07
C SER A 164 5.80 -0.87 16.37
N ARG A 165 4.83 -1.67 16.85
CA ARG A 165 4.91 -2.43 18.11
C ARG A 165 5.07 -3.94 17.89
N THR A 166 4.81 -4.45 16.69
CA THR A 166 4.82 -5.91 16.41
C THR A 166 6.23 -6.49 16.37
N ARG A 167 7.27 -5.66 16.19
CA ARG A 167 8.67 -6.10 16.06
C ARG A 167 9.53 -5.80 17.29
N SER A 168 8.92 -5.53 18.46
CA SER A 168 9.66 -5.10 19.65
C SER A 168 10.42 -6.23 20.34
N GLU A 169 9.93 -7.47 20.28
CA GLU A 169 10.52 -8.64 20.95
C GLU A 169 10.41 -9.89 20.06
N PRO A 170 11.32 -10.88 20.22
CA PRO A 170 11.22 -12.16 19.51
C PRO A 170 10.00 -12.96 19.96
N PHE A 171 9.41 -13.73 19.04
CA PHE A 171 8.32 -14.66 19.32
C PHE A 171 8.88 -16.06 19.58
N GLU A 172 8.32 -16.79 20.55
CA GLU A 172 8.73 -18.17 20.85
C GLU A 172 7.82 -19.20 20.18
N THR A 173 6.58 -18.82 19.87
CA THR A 173 5.58 -19.71 19.26
C THR A 173 4.87 -19.08 18.07
N LEU A 174 4.30 -19.95 17.21
CA LEU A 174 3.51 -19.51 16.06
C LEU A 174 2.21 -18.81 16.50
N ASP A 175 1.62 -19.23 17.61
CA ASP A 175 0.38 -18.64 18.14
C ASP A 175 0.58 -17.20 18.63
N GLU A 176 1.78 -16.87 19.12
CA GLU A 176 2.17 -15.49 19.45
C GLU A 176 2.52 -14.67 18.21
N TYR A 177 3.18 -15.30 17.23
CA TYR A 177 3.62 -14.65 16.00
C TYR A 177 2.47 -14.26 15.07
N LEU A 178 1.52 -15.16 14.81
CA LEU A 178 0.50 -14.97 13.77
C LEU A 178 -0.37 -13.72 13.96
N PRO A 179 -0.90 -13.41 15.16
CA PRO A 179 -1.67 -12.19 15.38
C PRO A 179 -0.85 -10.92 15.11
N SER A 180 0.43 -10.92 15.52
CA SER A 180 1.35 -9.81 15.29
C SER A 180 1.69 -9.67 13.81
N ARG A 181 1.93 -10.79 13.13
CA ARG A 181 2.25 -10.80 11.69
C ARG A 181 1.07 -10.39 10.82
N ALA A 182 -0.16 -10.71 11.20
CA ALA A 182 -1.35 -10.25 10.46
C ALA A 182 -1.43 -8.72 10.41
N ILE A 183 -1.16 -8.06 11.54
CA ILE A 183 -1.06 -6.60 11.62
C ILE A 183 0.12 -6.12 10.78
N ASP A 184 1.31 -6.66 11.00
CA ASP A 184 2.55 -6.27 10.31
C ASP A 184 2.47 -6.47 8.78
N ALA A 185 1.67 -7.44 8.32
CA ALA A 185 1.40 -7.69 6.91
C ALA A 185 0.34 -6.76 6.28
N GLY A 186 -0.30 -5.87 7.06
CA GLY A 186 -1.20 -4.84 6.54
C GLY A 186 -2.68 -5.22 6.46
N GLU A 187 -3.23 -5.91 7.45
CA GLU A 187 -4.66 -6.30 7.47
C GLU A 187 -5.66 -5.12 7.53
N LEU A 188 -5.27 -3.98 8.12
CA LEU A 188 -6.20 -2.92 8.57
C LEU A 188 -6.59 -1.90 7.50
#